data_AF-A0A957FU32-F1
#
_entry.id   AF-A0A957FU32-F1
#
_cell.length_a   1.000
_cell.length_b   1.000
_cell.length_c   1.000
_cell.angle_alpha   90.00
_cell.angle_beta   90.00
_cell.angle_gamma   90.00
#
_symmetry.space_group_name_H-M   'P 1'
#
loop_
_entity.id
_entity.type
_entity.pdbx_description
1 polymer ?
#
loop_
_entity_poly.entity_id
_entity_poly.type
_entity_poly.pdbx_seq_one_letter_code
_entity_poly.pdbx_strand_id
1 'polypeptide(L)'
;MSHPHVPPPTAPRKGLRYWAILLAVAFVWFTLFSTSISRLWASGLDLGWLFVVGVLFYVGTAVLEGVRSTRAPRFPLFMTNPEDLGFAYQDITFPSTDGLHLSGWYVPSQNGAHIVLTHG
;
A
#
# COMPACT_ATOMS: atom_id res chain seq x y z
N MET A 1 -22.19 -18.25 26.93
CA MET A 1 -21.99 -18.62 25.52
C MET A 1 -20.50 -18.51 25.21
N SER A 2 -19.84 -19.62 24.91
CA SER A 2 -18.41 -19.67 24.59
C SER A 2 -18.18 -19.17 23.16
N HIS A 3 -17.56 -18.00 23.00
CA HIS A 3 -17.16 -17.48 21.69
C HIS A 3 -16.18 -18.46 21.03
N PRO A 4 -16.39 -18.82 19.74
CA PRO A 4 -15.45 -19.65 19.01
C PRO A 4 -14.10 -18.93 18.89
N HIS A 5 -13.04 -19.59 19.33
CA HIS A 5 -11.66 -19.09 19.21
C HIS A 5 -11.29 -19.07 17.72
N VAL A 6 -11.48 -17.92 17.07
CA VAL A 6 -11.01 -17.72 15.70
C VAL A 6 -9.48 -17.59 15.77
N PRO A 7 -8.73 -18.46 15.06
CA PRO A 7 -7.27 -18.34 15.03
C PRO A 7 -6.87 -17.01 14.39
N PRO A 8 -5.80 -16.35 14.88
CA PRO A 8 -5.37 -15.08 14.32
C PRO A 8 -5.05 -15.24 12.83
N PRO A 9 -5.47 -14.29 11.97
CA PRO A 9 -5.19 -14.35 10.54
C PRO A 9 -3.67 -14.43 10.34
N THR A 10 -3.21 -15.46 9.64
CA THR A 10 -1.80 -15.60 9.30
C THR A 10 -1.37 -14.37 8.52
N ALA A 11 -0.44 -13.60 9.09
CA ALA A 11 0.06 -12.38 8.48
C ALA A 11 0.49 -12.69 7.05
N PRO A 12 -0.13 -12.08 6.02
CA PRO A 12 0.26 -12.39 4.66
C PRO A 12 1.71 -11.93 4.52
N ARG A 13 2.59 -12.79 4.00
CA ARG A 13 3.99 -12.46 3.67
C ARG A 13 4.03 -11.40 2.55
N LYS A 14 3.57 -10.18 2.82
CA LYS A 14 3.46 -9.10 1.84
C LYS A 14 4.81 -8.45 1.57
N GLY A 15 5.74 -8.51 2.52
CA GLY A 15 7.09 -7.95 2.38
C GLY A 15 7.80 -8.46 1.12
N LEU A 16 7.74 -9.77 0.85
CA LEU A 16 8.46 -10.39 -0.26
C LEU A 16 8.02 -9.88 -1.65
N ARG A 17 6.75 -9.49 -1.82
CA ARG A 17 6.22 -8.99 -3.11
C ARG A 17 6.71 -7.57 -3.42
N TYR A 18 6.85 -6.73 -2.40
CA TYR A 18 7.41 -5.38 -2.56
C TYR A 18 8.91 -5.42 -2.81
N TRP A 19 9.63 -6.29 -2.10
CA TRP A 19 11.04 -6.55 -2.36
C TRP A 19 11.25 -7.09 -3.77
N ALA A 20 10.37 -7.96 -4.28
CA ALA A 20 10.44 -8.44 -5.65
C ALA A 20 10.26 -7.32 -6.69
N ILE A 21 9.34 -6.37 -6.45
CA ILE A 21 9.16 -5.19 -7.33
C ILE A 21 10.40 -4.29 -7.27
N LEU A 22 10.95 -4.04 -6.07
CA LEU A 22 12.17 -3.23 -5.91
C LEU A 22 13.38 -3.90 -6.56
N LEU A 23 13.52 -5.22 -6.41
CA LEU A 23 14.60 -5.98 -7.03
C LEU A 23 14.43 -6.06 -8.54
N ALA A 24 13.21 -6.21 -9.06
CA ALA A 24 12.94 -6.18 -10.49
C ALA A 24 13.26 -4.81 -11.09
N VAL A 25 12.84 -3.73 -10.43
CA VAL A 25 13.17 -2.36 -10.84
C VAL A 25 14.69 -2.14 -10.76
N ALA A 26 15.34 -2.53 -9.67
CA ALA A 26 16.79 -2.43 -9.51
C ALA A 26 17.55 -3.29 -10.53
N PHE A 27 17.03 -4.46 -10.92
CA PHE A 27 17.62 -5.34 -11.91
C PHE A 27 17.47 -4.77 -13.33
N VAL A 28 16.31 -4.19 -13.65
CA VAL A 28 16.12 -3.43 -14.90
C VAL A 28 17.09 -2.23 -14.92
N TRP A 29 17.24 -1.52 -13.81
CA TRP A 29 18.25 -0.46 -13.69
C TRP A 29 19.67 -0.96 -13.86
N PHE A 30 20.01 -2.08 -13.26
CA PHE A 30 21.33 -2.67 -13.32
C PHE A 30 21.68 -3.15 -14.74
N THR A 31 20.71 -3.73 -15.46
CA THR A 31 20.90 -4.17 -16.85
C THR A 31 20.98 -3.00 -17.83
N LEU A 32 20.19 -1.95 -17.63
CA LEU A 32 20.33 -0.70 -18.38
C LEU A 32 21.65 0.02 -18.07
N PHE A 33 22.13 -0.04 -16.83
CA PHE A 33 23.42 0.52 -16.41
C PHE A 33 24.60 -0.29 -16.97
N SER A 34 24.54 -1.62 -16.95
CA SER A 34 25.62 -2.49 -17.46
C SER A 34 25.74 -2.43 -19.00
N THR A 35 24.62 -2.33 -19.71
CA THR A 35 24.59 -2.10 -21.16
C THR A 35 25.08 -0.70 -21.53
N SER A 36 24.87 0.30 -20.65
CA SER A 36 25.43 1.64 -20.82
C SER A 36 26.95 1.65 -20.59
N ILE A 37 27.46 0.97 -19.56
CA ILE A 37 28.91 0.84 -19.29
C ILE A 37 29.67 0.13 -20.41
N SER A 38 29.10 -0.94 -20.96
CA SER A 38 29.71 -1.67 -22.08
C SER A 38 29.75 -0.83 -23.37
N ARG A 39 28.78 0.08 -23.57
CA ARG A 39 28.79 1.02 -24.71
C ARG A 39 29.74 2.21 -24.51
N LEU A 40 29.94 2.65 -23.26
CA LEU A 40 30.93 3.68 -22.91
C LEU A 40 32.36 3.23 -23.20
N TRP A 41 32.68 1.93 -23.04
CA TRP A 41 33.98 1.35 -23.40
C TRP A 41 34.19 1.18 -24.92
N ALA A 42 33.12 1.13 -25.72
CA ALA A 42 33.20 0.77 -27.14
C ALA A 42 33.10 1.96 -28.12
N SER A 43 32.57 3.12 -27.72
CA SER A 43 32.22 4.15 -28.71
C SER A 43 32.31 5.62 -28.27
N GLY A 44 32.70 5.92 -27.02
CA GLY A 44 32.80 7.30 -26.54
C GLY A 44 31.44 7.98 -26.39
N LEU A 45 30.85 7.87 -25.18
CA LEU A 45 29.75 8.70 -24.67
C LEU A 45 28.66 9.09 -25.68
N ASP A 46 27.77 8.14 -26.03
CA ASP A 46 26.50 8.45 -26.69
C ASP A 46 25.57 9.20 -25.72
N LEU A 47 25.63 10.53 -25.77
CA LEU A 47 24.79 11.44 -24.97
C LEU A 47 23.29 11.18 -25.18
N GLY A 48 22.88 10.74 -26.37
CA GLY A 48 21.47 10.46 -26.68
C GLY A 48 20.93 9.28 -25.88
N TRP A 49 21.72 8.21 -25.80
CA TRP A 49 21.34 7.04 -25.00
C TRP A 49 21.30 7.32 -23.50
N LEU A 50 22.29 8.07 -22.98
CA LEU A 50 22.31 8.47 -21.57
C LEU A 50 21.10 9.33 -21.21
N PHE A 51 20.70 10.23 -22.12
CA PHE A 51 19.50 11.04 -21.93
C PHE A 51 18.23 10.18 -21.85
N VAL A 52 18.07 9.19 -22.74
CA VAL A 52 16.92 8.27 -22.72
C VAL A 52 16.86 7.47 -21.43
N VAL A 53 17.99 6.90 -20.97
CA VAL A 53 18.06 6.16 -19.71
C VAL A 53 17.74 7.06 -18.51
N GLY A 54 18.26 8.28 -18.49
CA GLY A 54 17.97 9.27 -17.44
C GLY A 54 16.48 9.66 -17.37
N VAL A 55 15.85 9.87 -18.52
CA VAL A 55 14.41 10.18 -18.59
C VAL A 55 13.57 9.01 -18.09
N LEU A 56 13.88 7.78 -18.52
CA LEU A 56 13.19 6.59 -18.01
C LEU A 56 13.35 6.44 -16.49
N PHE A 57 14.51 6.82 -15.95
CA PHE A 57 14.78 6.76 -14.51
C PHE A 57 13.92 7.73 -13.73
N TYR A 58 13.88 8.96 -14.21
CA TYR A 58 13.08 10.01 -13.63
C TYR A 58 11.59 9.66 -13.65
N VAL A 59 11.06 9.21 -14.80
CA VAL A 59 9.65 8.84 -14.93
C VAL A 59 9.33 7.63 -14.05
N GLY A 60 10.19 6.62 -14.02
CA GLY A 60 9.98 5.42 -13.20
C GLY A 60 9.87 5.74 -11.70
N THR A 61 10.75 6.60 -11.19
CA THR A 61 10.72 7.00 -9.77
C THR A 61 9.50 7.86 -9.45
N ALA A 62 9.13 8.80 -10.33
CA ALA A 62 7.94 9.62 -10.16
C ALA A 62 6.64 8.79 -10.10
N VAL A 63 6.50 7.80 -10.99
CA VAL A 63 5.34 6.89 -10.99
C VAL A 63 5.28 6.04 -9.72
N LEU A 64 6.41 5.48 -9.29
CA LEU A 64 6.46 4.67 -8.07
C LEU A 64 6.06 5.48 -6.84
N GLU A 65 6.51 6.72 -6.74
CA GLU A 65 6.15 7.60 -5.64
C GLU A 65 4.66 7.98 -5.67
N GLY A 66 4.12 8.30 -6.84
CA GLY A 66 2.69 8.58 -7.01
C GLY A 66 1.80 7.38 -6.65
N VAL A 67 2.24 6.16 -6.96
CA VAL A 67 1.50 4.94 -6.59
C VAL A 67 1.56 4.70 -5.07
N ARG A 68 2.67 5.04 -4.42
CA ARG A 68 2.83 4.88 -2.96
C ARG A 68 2.00 5.90 -2.18
N SER A 69 1.98 7.16 -2.63
CA SER A 69 1.24 8.22 -1.95
C SER A 69 -0.29 8.03 -2.05
N THR A 70 -0.78 7.47 -3.16
CA THR A 70 -2.22 7.24 -3.37
C THR A 70 -2.73 5.93 -2.77
N ARG A 71 -1.85 5.00 -2.41
CA ARG A 71 -2.22 3.69 -1.85
C ARG A 71 -1.70 3.54 -0.42
N ALA A 72 -2.45 4.12 0.51
CA ALA A 72 -2.17 3.98 1.94
C ALA A 72 -2.07 2.48 2.33
N PRO A 73 -0.99 2.08 3.03
CA PRO A 73 -0.89 0.73 3.57
C PRO A 73 -2.04 0.46 4.54
N ARG A 74 -2.70 -0.70 4.40
CA ARG A 74 -3.67 -1.16 5.39
C ARG A 74 -2.91 -1.70 6.61
N PHE A 75 -2.96 -0.97 7.72
CA PHE A 75 -2.43 -1.44 8.99
C PHE A 75 -3.46 -2.32 9.71
N PRO A 76 -3.03 -3.45 10.31
CA PRO A 76 -3.92 -4.22 11.18
C PRO A 76 -4.29 -3.36 12.40
N LEU A 77 -5.57 -3.37 12.77
CA LEU A 77 -6.04 -2.68 13.97
C LEU A 77 -5.47 -3.39 15.20
N PHE A 78 -4.63 -2.68 15.97
CA PHE A 78 -4.01 -3.22 17.18
C PHE A 78 -5.04 -3.52 18.30
N MET A 79 -6.17 -2.81 18.29
CA MET A 79 -7.36 -3.13 19.07
C MET A 79 -8.37 -3.75 18.11
N THR A 80 -8.49 -5.07 18.14
CA THR A 80 -9.39 -5.82 17.26
C THR A 80 -10.81 -5.92 17.84
N ASN A 81 -10.98 -5.75 19.16
CA ASN A 81 -12.28 -5.84 19.81
C ASN A 81 -12.63 -4.55 20.61
N PRO A 82 -13.53 -3.69 20.09
CA PRO A 82 -14.07 -2.54 20.82
C PRO A 82 -14.78 -2.89 22.13
N GLU A 83 -15.21 -4.15 22.33
CA GLU A 83 -15.74 -4.59 23.63
C GLU A 83 -14.71 -4.45 24.75
N ASP A 84 -13.40 -4.53 24.44
CA ASP A 84 -12.33 -4.31 25.42
C ASP A 84 -12.34 -2.86 25.95
N LEU A 85 -12.97 -1.94 25.22
CA LEU A 85 -13.19 -0.55 25.61
C LEU A 85 -14.52 -0.35 26.37
N GLY A 86 -15.29 -1.43 26.60
CA GLY A 86 -16.54 -1.41 27.36
C GLY A 86 -17.79 -1.00 26.56
N PHE A 87 -17.70 -0.94 25.23
CA PHE A 87 -18.84 -0.54 24.38
C PHE A 87 -19.49 -1.75 23.71
N ALA A 88 -20.82 -1.83 23.77
CA ALA A 88 -21.59 -2.71 22.89
C ALA A 88 -21.62 -2.08 21.49
N TYR A 89 -21.01 -2.75 20.51
CA TYR A 89 -20.92 -2.29 19.12
C TYR A 89 -21.51 -3.31 18.15
N GLN A 90 -21.69 -2.88 16.91
CA GLN A 90 -22.11 -3.70 15.78
C GLN A 90 -21.11 -3.52 14.66
N ASP A 91 -20.60 -4.63 14.10
CA ASP A 91 -19.87 -4.59 12.83
C ASP A 91 -20.86 -4.26 11.71
N ILE A 92 -20.64 -3.14 11.03
CA ILE A 92 -21.47 -2.70 9.91
C ILE A 92 -20.65 -2.61 8.64
N THR A 93 -21.33 -2.81 7.51
CA THR A 93 -20.80 -2.51 6.18
C THR A 93 -21.83 -1.71 5.41
N PHE A 94 -21.41 -0.60 4.83
CA PHE A 94 -22.30 0.28 4.08
C PHE A 94 -21.62 0.78 2.79
N PRO A 95 -22.38 1.03 1.72
CA PRO A 95 -21.84 1.57 0.48
C PRO A 95 -21.55 3.07 0.62
N SER A 96 -20.44 3.52 0.03
CA SER A 96 -20.19 4.94 -0.25
C SER A 96 -20.77 5.36 -1.61
N THR A 97 -20.80 6.66 -1.87
CA THR A 97 -21.36 7.23 -3.11
C THR A 97 -20.66 6.75 -4.39
N ASP A 98 -19.37 6.42 -4.29
CA ASP A 98 -18.55 5.85 -5.37
C ASP A 98 -18.64 4.31 -5.46
N GLY A 99 -19.48 3.68 -4.64
CA GLY A 99 -19.74 2.24 -4.66
C GLY A 99 -18.75 1.39 -3.87
N LEU A 100 -17.83 2.00 -3.11
CA LEU A 100 -16.95 1.25 -2.21
C LEU A 100 -17.73 0.77 -0.98
N HIS A 101 -17.52 -0.48 -0.58
CA HIS A 101 -18.05 -0.97 0.70
C HIS A 101 -17.10 -0.57 1.83
N LEU A 102 -17.57 0.31 2.71
CA LEU A 102 -16.88 0.74 3.91
C LEU A 102 -17.30 -0.16 5.07
N SER A 103 -16.32 -0.60 5.85
CA SER A 103 -16.53 -1.40 7.06
C SER A 103 -16.19 -0.56 8.29
N GLY A 104 -16.96 -0.71 9.36
CA GLY A 104 -16.72 0.01 10.60
C GLY A 104 -17.56 -0.50 11.76
N TRP A 105 -17.32 0.09 12.93
CA TRP A 105 -18.05 -0.22 14.16
C TRP A 105 -19.13 0.84 14.41
N TYR A 106 -20.34 0.38 14.70
CA TYR A 106 -21.46 1.22 15.07
C TYR A 106 -21.86 0.98 16.52
N VAL A 107 -21.92 2.04 17.32
CA VAL A 107 -22.46 2.01 18.68
C VAL A 107 -23.87 2.63 18.64
N PRO A 108 -24.93 1.87 18.98
CA PRO A 108 -26.29 2.40 18.96
C PRO A 108 -26.44 3.62 19.88
N SER A 109 -27.04 4.68 19.34
CA SER A 109 -27.34 5.89 20.11
C SER A 109 -28.46 5.66 21.12
N GLN A 110 -28.35 6.26 22.30
CA GLN A 110 -29.38 6.22 23.34
C GLN A 110 -30.30 7.46 23.30
N ASN A 111 -29.91 8.51 22.57
CA ASN A 111 -30.60 9.81 22.55
C ASN A 111 -30.86 10.36 21.14
N GLY A 112 -30.56 9.57 20.10
CA GLY A 112 -30.72 9.97 18.69
C GLY A 112 -29.61 10.84 18.12
N ALA A 113 -28.60 11.21 18.92
CA ALA A 113 -27.40 11.89 18.42
C ALA A 113 -26.36 10.86 17.93
N HIS A 114 -25.67 11.20 16.84
CA HIS A 114 -24.64 10.35 16.23
C HIS A 114 -23.35 11.15 16.01
N ILE A 115 -22.20 10.49 16.22
CA ILE A 115 -20.87 11.04 15.96
C ILE A 115 -20.18 10.12 14.96
N VAL A 116 -19.59 10.71 13.93
CA VAL A 116 -18.78 10.00 12.94
C VAL A 116 -17.32 10.39 13.16
N LEU A 117 -16.46 9.40 13.44
CA LEU A 117 -15.03 9.60 13.58
C LEU A 117 -14.34 9.15 12.29
N THR A 118 -13.60 10.05 11.67
CA THR A 118 -12.81 9.78 10.47
C THR A 118 -11.33 9.93 10.78
N HIS A 119 -10.53 8.92 10.44
CA HIS A 119 -9.07 9.04 10.50
C HIS A 119 -8.55 9.77 9.24
N GLY A 120 -7.31 10.28 9.32
CA GLY A 120 -6.58 10.89 8.21
C GLY A 120 -5.63 9.92 7.51
#